data_AF-A0A934IWK7-F1
#
_entry.id   AF-A0A934IWK7-F1
#
_cell.length_a   1.000
_cell.length_b   1.000
_cell.length_c   1.000
_cell.angle_alpha   90.00
_cell.angle_beta   90.00
_cell.angle_gamma   90.00
#
_symmetry.space_group_name_H-M   'P 1'
#
loop_
_entity.id
_entity.type
_entity.pdbx_description
1 polymer ?
#
loop_
_entity_poly.entity_id
_entity_poly.type
_entity_poly.pdbx_seq_one_letter_code
_entity_poly.pdbx_strand_id
1 'polypeptide(L)'
;MYPSCNHYYWQNSMQSHWNNKWSYNWNPHDYNWNNRNNNPYGNIALQDYGARPFVVNIDQAAKQNHNYRTALWTGTHLQVTLMSINVGEDIGLEVHPTTDQFIRIEEGQGLIQMGNSRDNLDFQAMAYNDYAIMIPAGTWHNVINTGNRPLKVYSIYAPPKHPFGTVEETKAIAQGTK
;
A
#
# COMPACT_ATOMS: atom_id res chain seq x y z
N MET A 1 18.14 -5.53 -43.44
CA MET A 1 19.46 -5.39 -42.78
C MET A 1 19.35 -4.30 -41.73
N TYR A 2 19.19 -4.68 -40.46
CA TYR A 2 19.42 -3.84 -39.29
C TYR A 2 20.47 -4.57 -38.45
N PRO A 3 21.44 -3.87 -37.85
CA PRO A 3 22.57 -4.51 -37.21
C PRO A 3 22.19 -5.07 -35.83
N SER A 4 22.72 -6.25 -35.54
CA SER A 4 22.71 -6.93 -34.25
C SER A 4 23.94 -6.56 -33.41
N CYS A 5 23.75 -6.29 -32.11
CA CYS A 5 24.65 -6.43 -30.94
C CYS A 5 24.30 -5.32 -29.92
N ASN A 6 24.39 -5.47 -28.61
CA ASN A 6 24.72 -6.59 -27.71
C ASN A 6 24.27 -6.18 -26.30
N HIS A 7 24.06 -7.15 -25.43
CA HIS A 7 23.78 -6.96 -23.99
C HIS A 7 24.80 -6.04 -23.31
N TYR A 8 24.31 -4.98 -22.65
CA TYR A 8 25.00 -4.33 -21.55
C TYR A 8 24.03 -4.04 -20.41
N TYR A 9 24.33 -4.65 -19.26
CA TYR A 9 23.81 -4.31 -17.95
C TYR A 9 24.09 -2.83 -17.66
N TRP A 10 23.05 -2.05 -17.35
CA TRP A 10 23.16 -0.70 -16.79
C TRP A 10 22.49 -0.73 -15.42
N GLN A 11 23.25 -0.95 -14.35
CA GLN A 11 23.90 0.09 -13.54
C GLN A 11 22.90 1.10 -12.97
N ASN A 12 22.61 0.91 -11.68
CA ASN A 12 22.03 1.90 -10.78
C ASN A 12 22.82 3.22 -10.85
N SER A 13 22.11 4.30 -11.13
CA SER A 13 22.45 5.67 -10.73
C SER A 13 21.11 6.35 -10.45
N MET A 14 20.92 7.07 -9.35
CA MET A 14 21.50 8.38 -9.13
C MET A 14 21.69 8.68 -7.64
N GLN A 15 22.90 9.14 -7.30
CA GLN A 15 23.18 9.90 -6.08
C GLN A 15 22.46 11.24 -6.15
N SER A 16 21.55 11.51 -5.20
CA SER A 16 21.09 12.87 -4.93
C SER A 16 21.83 13.41 -3.70
N HIS A 17 22.86 14.22 -3.95
CA HIS A 17 23.54 15.01 -2.93
C HIS A 17 22.60 16.11 -2.40
N TRP A 18 21.97 15.85 -1.26
CA TRP A 18 21.38 16.91 -0.42
C TRP A 18 22.18 17.01 0.86
N ASN A 19 23.02 18.06 0.93
CA ASN A 19 23.68 18.48 2.16
C ASN A 19 22.62 19.00 3.13
N ASN A 20 22.40 18.31 4.25
CA ASN A 20 21.94 18.94 5.49
C ASN A 20 22.40 18.14 6.72
N LYS A 21 23.12 18.84 7.60
CA LYS A 21 23.62 18.37 8.90
C LYS A 21 22.45 18.04 9.83
N TRP A 22 22.03 16.78 9.92
CA TRP A 22 21.33 16.25 11.08
C TRP A 22 21.77 14.80 11.30
N SER A 23 22.66 14.63 12.26
CA SER A 23 23.24 13.36 12.67
C SER A 23 22.24 12.56 13.50
N TYR A 24 21.59 11.57 12.89
CA TYR A 24 21.29 10.29 13.53
C TYR A 24 21.31 9.18 12.47
N ASN A 25 22.49 8.58 12.34
CA ASN A 25 22.76 7.20 11.93
C ASN A 25 21.87 6.58 10.82
N TRP A 26 22.09 6.95 9.55
CA TRP A 26 21.61 6.17 8.40
C TRP A 26 22.67 6.17 7.30
N ASN A 27 23.32 5.03 7.10
CA ASN A 27 24.29 4.81 6.02
C ASN A 27 23.78 3.66 5.14
N PRO A 28 23.40 3.88 3.87
CA PRO A 28 22.74 2.87 3.03
C PRO A 28 23.73 1.96 2.26
N HIS A 29 24.96 1.81 2.74
CA HIS A 29 26.01 1.09 2.04
C HIS A 29 26.73 0.09 2.95
N ASP A 30 26.13 -1.08 3.14
CA ASP A 30 26.87 -2.31 3.41
C ASP A 30 26.15 -3.49 2.77
N TYR A 31 26.46 -3.73 1.50
CA TYR A 31 26.08 -4.95 0.77
C TYR A 31 27.01 -6.07 1.22
N ASN A 32 26.56 -6.92 2.15
CA ASN A 32 27.24 -8.17 2.47
C ASN A 32 26.42 -9.36 1.96
N TRP A 33 26.87 -9.90 0.83
CA TRP A 33 26.23 -10.95 0.02
C TRP A 33 26.44 -12.35 0.61
N ASN A 34 26.05 -12.60 1.87
CA ASN A 34 26.25 -13.90 2.51
C ASN A 34 25.29 -14.27 3.66
N ASN A 35 24.00 -13.92 3.58
CA ASN A 35 23.04 -14.51 4.53
C ASN A 35 21.62 -14.61 3.95
N ARG A 36 21.21 -15.84 3.59
CA ARG A 36 19.91 -16.14 2.97
C ARG A 36 18.70 -16.12 3.92
N ASN A 37 18.78 -15.47 5.09
CA ASN A 37 17.69 -15.51 6.08
C ASN A 37 17.49 -14.26 6.97
N ASN A 38 18.17 -13.13 6.74
CA ASN A 38 18.00 -11.95 7.60
C ASN A 38 17.58 -10.73 6.79
N ASN A 39 16.34 -10.27 7.02
CA ASN A 39 15.89 -8.96 6.59
C ASN A 39 16.75 -7.89 7.28
N PRO A 40 17.57 -7.11 6.56
CA PRO A 40 18.57 -6.22 7.16
C PRO A 40 17.99 -5.01 7.93
N TYR A 41 16.66 -4.85 7.94
CA TYR A 41 15.96 -3.69 8.50
C TYR A 41 15.12 -3.96 9.75
N GLY A 42 15.01 -5.21 10.22
CA GLY A 42 14.11 -5.56 11.33
C GLY A 42 12.63 -5.27 11.00
N ASN A 43 11.73 -5.37 11.99
CA ASN A 43 10.32 -4.98 11.80
C ASN A 43 10.18 -3.45 11.80
N ILE A 44 9.31 -2.91 10.94
CA ILE A 44 8.98 -1.49 10.96
C ILE A 44 8.00 -1.19 12.09
N ALA A 45 8.14 -0.03 12.74
CA ALA A 45 7.12 0.49 13.63
C ALA A 45 5.91 0.96 12.81
N LEU A 46 4.78 0.27 12.95
CA LEU A 46 3.54 0.63 12.24
C LEU A 46 2.84 1.80 12.94
N GLN A 47 3.16 3.01 12.50
CA GLN A 47 2.58 4.26 12.96
C GLN A 47 2.50 5.27 11.81
N ASP A 48 1.71 6.32 11.97
CA ASP A 48 1.65 7.39 10.99
C ASP A 48 2.89 8.31 11.09
N TYR A 49 3.69 8.32 10.02
CA TYR A 49 4.90 9.14 9.95
C TYR A 49 4.61 10.61 9.59
N GLY A 50 3.37 10.95 9.21
CA GLY A 50 2.94 12.31 8.84
C GLY A 50 3.66 12.81 7.59
N ALA A 51 3.59 14.11 7.30
CA ALA A 51 4.15 14.71 6.09
C ALA A 51 5.70 14.74 5.99
N ARG A 52 6.41 13.94 6.78
CA ARG A 52 7.88 13.91 6.80
C ARG A 52 8.41 13.13 5.58
N PRO A 53 9.60 13.48 5.04
CA PRO A 53 10.31 12.62 4.10
C PRO A 53 10.47 11.21 4.69
N PHE A 54 10.05 10.20 3.94
CA PHE A 54 9.95 8.84 4.47
C PHE A 54 10.22 7.81 3.36
N VAL A 55 11.05 6.81 3.69
CA VAL A 55 11.38 5.67 2.84
C VAL A 55 11.07 4.41 3.62
N VAL A 56 10.36 3.48 3.00
CA VAL A 56 9.87 2.26 3.65
C VAL A 56 9.84 1.10 2.66
N ASN A 57 10.14 -0.10 3.14
CA ASN A 57 9.78 -1.33 2.45
C ASN A 57 8.27 -1.56 2.63
N ILE A 58 7.47 -1.08 1.68
CA ILE A 58 6.00 -1.10 1.79
C ILE A 58 5.42 -2.51 1.76
N ASP A 59 6.03 -3.42 1.00
CA ASP A 59 5.66 -4.85 0.96
C ASP A 59 5.73 -5.45 2.37
N GLN A 60 6.88 -5.27 3.01
CA GLN A 60 7.08 -5.73 4.38
C GLN A 60 6.10 -5.07 5.35
N ALA A 61 5.90 -3.75 5.27
CA ALA A 61 4.99 -3.04 6.16
C ALA A 61 3.54 -3.55 6.03
N ALA A 62 3.06 -3.74 4.79
CA ALA A 62 1.73 -4.27 4.52
C ALA A 62 1.56 -5.70 5.06
N LYS A 63 2.55 -6.57 4.86
CA LYS A 63 2.52 -7.95 5.37
C LYS A 63 2.58 -8.01 6.90
N GLN A 64 3.30 -7.09 7.54
CA GLN A 64 3.40 -6.98 9.00
C GLN A 64 2.13 -6.45 9.67
N ASN A 65 1.32 -5.66 8.97
CA ASN A 65 0.10 -5.12 9.52
C ASN A 65 -0.95 -6.21 9.76
N HIS A 66 -1.48 -6.30 10.97
CA HIS A 66 -2.57 -7.20 11.34
C HIS A 66 -3.90 -6.48 11.54
N ASN A 67 -3.89 -5.15 11.62
CA ASN A 67 -5.10 -4.34 11.82
C ASN A 67 -5.91 -4.27 10.52
N TYR A 68 -7.22 -4.09 10.66
CA TYR A 68 -8.07 -3.77 9.53
C TYR A 68 -7.58 -2.53 8.79
N ARG A 69 -7.19 -1.47 9.52
CA ARG A 69 -6.56 -0.27 8.94
C ARG A 69 -5.49 0.30 9.86
N THR A 70 -4.38 0.74 9.30
CA THR A 70 -3.36 1.55 9.99
C THR A 70 -2.84 2.61 9.04
N ALA A 71 -2.99 3.88 9.39
CA ALA A 71 -2.37 4.98 8.68
C ALA A 71 -0.85 4.90 8.86
N LEU A 72 -0.12 4.82 7.74
CA LEU A 72 1.35 4.77 7.73
C LEU A 72 1.94 6.14 7.42
N TRP A 73 1.29 6.93 6.57
CA TRP A 73 1.77 8.26 6.22
C TRP A 73 0.61 9.15 5.80
N THR A 74 0.42 10.28 6.47
CA THR A 74 -0.60 11.27 6.12
C THR A 74 0.03 12.62 5.83
N GLY A 75 -0.03 13.05 4.57
CA GLY A 75 0.41 14.37 4.13
C GLY A 75 -0.76 15.27 3.77
N THR A 76 -0.48 16.38 3.09
CA THR A 76 -1.51 17.34 2.64
C THR A 76 -2.29 16.85 1.41
N HIS A 77 -1.63 16.09 0.52
CA HIS A 77 -2.18 15.74 -0.79
C HIS A 77 -2.45 14.25 -0.98
N LEU A 78 -1.85 13.39 -0.16
CA LEU A 78 -2.13 11.97 -0.17
C LEU A 78 -1.99 11.36 1.22
N GLN A 79 -2.59 10.19 1.40
CA GLN A 79 -2.46 9.36 2.58
C GLN A 79 -2.20 7.91 2.19
N VAL A 80 -1.28 7.25 2.88
CA VAL A 80 -0.98 5.82 2.76
C VAL A 80 -1.51 5.09 3.98
N THR A 81 -2.35 4.07 3.77
CA THR A 81 -2.81 3.16 4.82
C THR A 81 -2.43 1.73 4.49
N LEU A 82 -2.27 0.91 5.53
CA LEU A 82 -2.09 -0.53 5.46
C LEU A 82 -3.37 -1.21 5.92
N MET A 83 -3.74 -2.32 5.29
CA MET A 83 -4.94 -3.06 5.66
C MET A 83 -4.70 -4.57 5.62
N SER A 84 -5.32 -5.28 6.55
CA SER A 84 -5.36 -6.73 6.63
C SER A 84 -6.82 -7.18 6.67
N ILE A 85 -7.30 -7.76 5.57
CA ILE A 85 -8.70 -8.18 5.44
C ILE A 85 -8.76 -9.69 5.67
N ASN A 86 -9.54 -10.15 6.65
CA ASN A 86 -9.59 -11.58 6.95
C ASN A 86 -10.30 -12.36 5.84
N VAL A 87 -10.16 -13.69 5.88
CA VAL A 87 -10.77 -14.59 4.91
C VAL A 87 -12.30 -14.41 4.91
N GLY A 88 -12.88 -14.21 3.73
CA GLY A 88 -14.31 -14.00 3.56
C GLY A 88 -14.81 -12.61 3.98
N GLU A 89 -13.95 -11.75 4.52
CA GLU A 89 -14.27 -10.34 4.77
C GLU A 89 -14.05 -9.50 3.51
N ASP A 90 -14.60 -8.29 3.54
CA ASP A 90 -14.36 -7.25 2.55
C ASP A 90 -13.96 -5.93 3.23
N ILE A 91 -13.41 -5.01 2.45
CA ILE A 91 -13.19 -3.62 2.88
C ILE A 91 -14.55 -2.94 3.15
N GLY A 92 -15.55 -3.28 2.35
CA GLY A 92 -16.89 -2.74 2.43
C GLY A 92 -17.16 -1.81 1.26
N LEU A 93 -18.43 -1.80 0.84
CA LEU A 93 -18.86 -0.97 -0.28
C LEU A 93 -18.79 0.51 0.09
N GLU A 94 -17.96 1.24 -0.65
CA GLU A 94 -17.69 2.67 -0.43
C GLU A 94 -17.74 3.47 -1.73
N VAL A 95 -17.83 4.78 -1.60
CA VAL A 95 -17.65 5.75 -2.68
C VAL A 95 -16.95 6.98 -2.12
N HIS A 96 -16.06 7.57 -2.90
CA HIS A 96 -15.36 8.80 -2.52
C HIS A 96 -15.58 9.86 -3.60
N PRO A 97 -16.47 10.85 -3.39
CA PRO A 97 -16.87 11.78 -4.44
C PRO A 97 -15.73 12.63 -5.02
N THR A 98 -14.65 12.85 -4.26
CA THR A 98 -13.58 13.80 -4.60
C THR A 98 -12.18 13.21 -4.46
N THR A 99 -12.06 11.93 -4.12
CA THR A 99 -10.78 11.28 -3.81
C THR A 99 -10.59 10.09 -4.71
N ASP A 100 -9.53 10.13 -5.50
CA ASP A 100 -9.04 8.94 -6.17
C ASP A 100 -8.37 8.03 -5.13
N GLN A 101 -8.52 6.72 -5.34
CA GLN A 101 -7.88 5.71 -4.51
C GLN A 101 -7.09 4.74 -5.36
N PHE A 102 -5.89 4.43 -4.91
CA PHE A 102 -5.04 3.38 -5.44
C PHE A 102 -4.89 2.30 -4.38
N ILE A 103 -5.11 1.03 -4.72
CA ILE A 103 -4.87 -0.10 -3.82
C ILE A 103 -3.88 -1.04 -4.50
N ARG A 104 -2.87 -1.53 -3.75
CA ARG A 104 -2.01 -2.62 -4.21
C ARG A 104 -2.08 -3.81 -3.27
N ILE A 105 -2.15 -5.00 -3.86
CA ILE A 105 -2.11 -6.28 -3.12
C ILE A 105 -0.67 -6.76 -3.00
N GLU A 106 -0.22 -6.94 -1.76
CA GLU A 106 1.12 -7.46 -1.41
C GLU A 106 1.07 -8.93 -0.96
N GLU A 107 -0.10 -9.43 -0.53
CA GLU A 107 -0.31 -10.86 -0.29
C GLU A 107 -1.80 -11.21 -0.37
N GLY A 108 -2.12 -12.36 -0.97
CA GLY A 108 -3.47 -12.90 -1.04
C GLY A 108 -4.13 -12.68 -2.41
N GLN A 109 -5.44 -12.81 -2.43
CA GLN A 109 -6.26 -12.67 -3.63
C GLN A 109 -7.64 -12.13 -3.25
N GLY A 110 -8.24 -11.36 -4.15
CA GLY A 110 -9.56 -10.78 -3.91
C GLY A 110 -10.37 -10.56 -5.17
N LEU A 111 -11.67 -10.44 -4.98
CA LEU A 111 -12.61 -9.99 -6.00
C LEU A 111 -12.79 -8.47 -5.86
N ILE A 112 -12.51 -7.75 -6.93
CA ILE A 112 -12.69 -6.31 -7.04
C ILE A 112 -14.02 -6.07 -7.74
N GLN A 113 -14.88 -5.25 -7.13
CA GLN A 113 -16.15 -4.84 -7.71
C GLN A 113 -16.18 -3.33 -7.82
N MET A 114 -16.53 -2.79 -8.98
CA MET A 114 -16.64 -1.35 -9.20
C MET A 114 -17.85 -1.01 -10.09
N GLY A 115 -18.40 0.20 -9.95
CA GLY A 115 -19.49 0.67 -10.79
C GLY A 115 -19.90 2.12 -10.53
N ASN A 116 -20.78 2.63 -11.38
CA ASN A 116 -21.27 4.02 -11.30
C ASN A 116 -22.36 4.22 -10.24
N SER A 117 -22.97 3.14 -9.73
CA SER A 117 -23.98 3.21 -8.67
C SER A 117 -23.82 2.07 -7.67
N ARG A 118 -24.36 2.27 -6.47
CA ARG A 118 -24.34 1.28 -5.39
C ARG A 118 -24.92 -0.08 -5.80
N ASP A 119 -25.97 -0.04 -6.61
CA ASP A 119 -26.75 -1.23 -6.98
C ASP A 119 -26.30 -1.84 -8.33
N ASN A 120 -25.31 -1.25 -9.00
CA ASN A 120 -24.77 -1.74 -10.27
C ASN A 120 -23.24 -1.69 -10.28
N LEU A 121 -22.61 -2.78 -9.81
CA LEU A 121 -21.17 -3.01 -9.85
C LEU A 121 -20.81 -3.90 -11.04
N ASP A 122 -20.86 -3.31 -12.24
CA ASP A 122 -20.71 -3.98 -13.53
C ASP A 122 -19.26 -4.34 -13.89
N PHE A 123 -18.28 -3.71 -13.25
CA PHE A 123 -16.90 -4.14 -13.30
C PHE A 123 -16.61 -5.16 -12.20
N GLN A 124 -16.18 -6.36 -12.58
CA GLN A 124 -15.70 -7.37 -11.65
C GLN A 124 -14.41 -8.00 -12.16
N ALA A 125 -13.38 -8.06 -11.31
CA ALA A 125 -12.10 -8.64 -11.67
C ALA A 125 -11.45 -9.34 -10.46
N MET A 126 -10.82 -10.49 -10.70
CA MET A 126 -9.93 -11.09 -9.72
C MET A 126 -8.59 -10.38 -9.74
N ALA A 127 -8.07 -10.07 -8.55
CA ALA A 127 -6.76 -9.48 -8.35
C ALA A 127 -5.96 -10.31 -7.35
N TYR A 128 -4.64 -10.35 -7.55
CA TYR A 128 -3.71 -11.20 -6.81
C TYR A 128 -2.51 -10.38 -6.33
N ASN A 129 -1.55 -11.03 -5.68
CA ASN A 129 -0.26 -10.41 -5.40
C ASN A 129 0.31 -9.67 -6.63
N ASP A 130 0.89 -8.50 -6.39
CA ASP A 130 1.44 -7.55 -7.38
C ASP A 130 0.41 -6.78 -8.22
N TYR A 131 -0.89 -7.01 -8.04
CA TYR A 131 -1.90 -6.25 -8.76
C TYR A 131 -2.15 -4.89 -8.10
N ALA A 132 -2.34 -3.88 -8.95
CA ALA A 132 -2.80 -2.55 -8.58
C ALA A 132 -4.25 -2.35 -9.03
N ILE A 133 -5.01 -1.61 -8.23
CA ILE A 133 -6.42 -1.29 -8.46
C ILE A 133 -6.53 0.23 -8.43
N MET A 134 -7.00 0.81 -9.54
CA MET A 134 -7.23 2.24 -9.69
C MET A 134 -8.73 2.50 -9.55
N ILE A 135 -9.10 3.32 -8.56
CA ILE A 135 -10.48 3.63 -8.23
C ILE A 135 -10.65 5.15 -8.39
N PRO A 136 -11.26 5.61 -9.48
CA PRO A 136 -11.55 7.02 -9.68
C PRO A 136 -12.55 7.57 -8.66
N ALA A 137 -12.45 8.86 -8.37
CA ALA A 137 -13.42 9.59 -7.57
C ALA A 137 -14.84 9.40 -8.13
N GLY A 138 -15.79 9.17 -7.24
CA GLY A 138 -17.20 8.93 -7.56
C GLY A 138 -17.53 7.49 -7.96
N THR A 139 -16.55 6.58 -8.08
CA THR A 139 -16.80 5.17 -8.36
C THR A 139 -17.15 4.40 -7.08
N TRP A 140 -18.31 3.72 -7.09
CA TRP A 140 -18.66 2.76 -6.05
C TRP A 140 -17.74 1.55 -6.17
N HIS A 141 -17.16 1.09 -5.06
CA HIS A 141 -16.17 0.02 -5.09
C HIS A 141 -16.18 -0.85 -3.84
N ASN A 142 -15.76 -2.10 -3.99
CA ASN A 142 -15.50 -3.04 -2.89
C ASN A 142 -14.33 -3.97 -3.26
N VAL A 143 -13.63 -4.45 -2.23
CA VAL A 143 -12.57 -5.46 -2.34
C VAL A 143 -12.87 -6.57 -1.35
N ILE A 144 -13.15 -7.76 -1.87
CA ILE A 144 -13.56 -8.93 -1.09
C ILE A 144 -12.41 -9.93 -1.07
N ASN A 145 -11.99 -10.38 0.12
CA ASN A 145 -10.98 -11.44 0.23
C ASN A 145 -11.61 -12.80 -0.08
N THR A 146 -11.24 -13.35 -1.24
CA THR A 146 -11.69 -14.65 -1.74
C THR A 146 -10.62 -15.75 -1.58
N GLY A 147 -9.54 -15.44 -0.87
CA GLY A 147 -8.44 -16.36 -0.57
C GLY A 147 -8.68 -17.21 0.68
N ASN A 148 -7.64 -17.93 1.07
CA ASN A 148 -7.59 -18.77 2.27
C ASN A 148 -6.65 -18.22 3.36
N ARG A 149 -6.21 -16.97 3.22
CA ARG A 149 -5.36 -16.24 4.15
C ARG A 149 -5.76 -14.76 4.17
N PRO A 150 -5.32 -13.96 5.17
CA PRO A 150 -5.56 -12.53 5.15
C PRO A 150 -5.04 -11.88 3.87
N LEU A 151 -5.84 -11.01 3.27
CA LEU A 151 -5.47 -10.18 2.14
C LEU A 151 -4.72 -8.96 2.67
N LYS A 152 -3.44 -8.82 2.30
CA LYS A 152 -2.58 -7.72 2.70
C LYS A 152 -2.52 -6.71 1.58
N VAL A 153 -2.97 -5.49 1.87
CA VAL A 153 -2.95 -4.38 0.92
C VAL A 153 -2.40 -3.13 1.56
N TYR A 154 -1.87 -2.24 0.73
CA TYR A 154 -1.81 -0.83 1.08
C TYR A 154 -2.71 -0.02 0.15
N SER A 155 -3.22 1.08 0.67
CA SER A 155 -4.06 2.02 -0.06
C SER A 155 -3.44 3.41 -0.05
N ILE A 156 -3.54 4.11 -1.17
CA ILE A 156 -3.19 5.53 -1.31
C ILE A 156 -4.47 6.29 -1.65
N TYR A 157 -4.81 7.27 -0.82
CA TYR A 157 -5.91 8.20 -1.05
C TYR A 157 -5.35 9.55 -1.48
N ALA A 158 -5.92 10.17 -2.51
CA ALA A 158 -5.57 11.53 -2.93
C ALA A 158 -6.83 12.36 -3.24
N PRO A 159 -7.21 13.35 -2.40
CA PRO A 159 -6.59 13.77 -1.14
C PRO A 159 -6.76 12.76 0.02
N PRO A 160 -6.09 12.96 1.18
CA PRO A 160 -6.23 12.13 2.38
C PRO A 160 -7.69 11.90 2.79
N LYS A 161 -7.98 10.70 3.31
CA LYS A 161 -9.36 10.28 3.67
C LYS A 161 -9.59 10.18 5.18
N HIS A 162 -8.62 9.63 5.90
CA HIS A 162 -8.71 9.34 7.34
C HIS A 162 -7.89 10.35 8.16
N PRO A 163 -8.23 10.56 9.45
CA PRO A 163 -7.39 11.35 10.34
C PRO A 163 -5.94 10.85 10.42
N PHE A 164 -5.01 11.76 10.73
CA PHE A 164 -3.63 11.40 11.05
C PHE A 164 -3.61 10.42 12.23
N GLY A 165 -2.81 9.35 12.13
CA GLY A 165 -2.65 8.37 13.20
C GLY A 165 -3.79 7.36 13.34
N THR A 166 -4.71 7.27 12.39
CA THR A 166 -5.80 6.28 12.42
C THR A 166 -5.25 4.84 12.56
N VAL A 167 -5.72 4.14 13.59
CA VAL A 167 -5.54 2.71 13.78
C VAL A 167 -6.91 2.11 14.10
N GLU A 168 -7.35 1.17 13.28
CA GLU A 168 -8.62 0.48 13.43
C GLU A 168 -8.31 -1.02 13.39
N GLU A 169 -8.31 -1.67 14.55
CA GLU A 169 -7.90 -3.07 14.69
C GLU A 169 -8.83 -4.00 13.91
N THR A 170 -10.13 -3.69 13.91
CA THR A 170 -11.16 -4.51 13.27
C THR A 170 -12.03 -3.68 12.34
N LYS A 171 -12.67 -4.37 11.39
CA LYS A 171 -13.66 -3.77 10.51
C LYS A 171 -14.82 -3.13 11.26
N ALA A 172 -15.26 -3.76 12.36
CA ALA A 172 -16.35 -3.23 13.19
C ALA A 172 -15.99 -1.87 13.80
N ILE A 173 -14.75 -1.70 14.27
CA ILE A 173 -14.24 -0.40 14.75
C ILE A 173 -14.28 0.63 13.63
N ALA A 174 -13.77 0.28 12.45
CA ALA A 174 -13.75 1.17 11.28
C ALA A 174 -15.15 1.56 10.75
N GLN A 175 -16.16 0.74 10.98
CA GLN A 175 -17.55 1.05 10.62
C GLN A 175 -18.24 1.93 11.66
N GLY A 176 -17.87 1.81 12.93
CA GLY A 176 -18.38 2.66 14.01
C GLY A 176 -17.87 4.10 13.98
N THR A 177 -16.84 4.38 13.18
CA THR A 177 -16.22 5.71 13.03
C THR A 177 -16.66 6.47 11.77
N LYS A 178 -17.53 5.89 10.94
CA LYS A 178 -18.04 6.47 9.68
C LYS A 178 -19.13 7.52 9.88
#